data_AF-A0A0Q5H169-F1
#
_entry.id   AF-A0A0Q5H169-F1
#
_cell.length_a   1.000
_cell.length_b   1.000
_cell.length_c   1.000
_cell.angle_alpha   90.00
_cell.angle_beta   90.00
_cell.angle_gamma   90.00
#
_symmetry.space_group_name_H-M   'P 1'
#
loop_
_entity.id
_entity.type
_entity.pdbx_description
1 polymer ?
#
loop_
_entity_poly.entity_id
_entity_poly.type
_entity_poly.pdbx_seq_one_letter_code
_entity_poly.pdbx_strand_id
1 'polypeptide(L)'
;MKTRAFLLATLILAGCATGETTPGTQVAAERLAAAVVPGRTTKAELLAAFGKTKTVVFDSGYEAWLYQAPAGGGRFSEFVILVDPAGRVVRTRQRAPSTP
;
A
#
# COMPACT_ATOMS: atom_id res chain seq x y z
N MET A 1 45.97 27.13 0.27
CA MET A 1 45.28 26.31 -0.74
C MET A 1 44.74 24.97 -0.18
N LYS A 2 44.47 24.86 1.13
CA LYS A 2 44.13 23.57 1.78
C LYS A 2 42.71 23.50 2.34
N THR A 3 41.97 24.62 2.31
CA THR A 3 40.62 24.76 2.88
C THR A 3 39.49 24.47 1.89
N ARG A 4 39.77 24.47 0.58
CA ARG A 4 38.77 24.17 -0.47
C ARG A 4 38.50 22.68 -0.64
N ALA A 5 39.46 21.83 -0.27
CA ALA A 5 39.32 20.37 -0.38
C ALA A 5 38.34 19.79 0.67
N PHE A 6 38.17 20.48 1.80
CA PHE A 6 37.31 19.99 2.89
C PHE A 6 35.81 20.21 2.62
N LEU A 7 35.47 21.24 1.84
CA LEU A 7 34.08 21.59 1.49
C LEU A 7 33.46 20.66 0.43
N LEU A 8 34.28 19.95 -0.36
CA LEU A 8 33.76 18.99 -1.35
C LEU A 8 33.43 17.62 -0.74
N ALA A 9 34.00 17.29 0.42
CA ALA A 9 33.86 15.96 1.02
C ALA A 9 32.51 15.74 1.73
N THR A 10 31.82 16.80 2.14
CA THR A 10 30.53 16.71 2.84
C THR A 10 29.33 16.59 1.88
N LEU A 11 29.51 16.81 0.58
CA LEU A 11 28.43 16.75 -0.41
C LEU A 11 28.04 15.31 -0.82
N ILE A 12 28.83 14.30 -0.44
CA ILE A 12 28.68 12.92 -0.92
C ILE A 12 27.95 12.02 0.11
N LEU A 13 27.67 12.51 1.33
CA LEU A 13 27.00 11.71 2.38
C LEU A 13 25.45 11.81 2.38
N ALA A 14 24.83 12.57 1.47
CA ALA A 14 23.38 12.70 1.39
C ALA A 14 22.75 11.60 0.52
N GLY A 15 22.68 10.37 1.02
CA GLY A 15 22.09 9.30 0.23
C GLY A 15 21.94 7.96 0.93
N CYS A 16 21.05 7.89 1.92
CA CYS A 16 20.23 6.69 2.19
C CYS A 16 19.00 7.13 3.00
N ALA A 17 18.07 7.81 2.36
CA ALA A 17 16.67 7.77 2.80
C ALA A 17 16.10 6.41 2.36
N THR A 18 16.60 5.32 2.94
CA THR A 18 15.95 4.01 2.89
C THR A 18 14.71 4.11 3.77
N GLY A 19 13.66 4.73 3.22
CA GLY A 19 12.32 4.63 3.78
C GLY A 19 11.87 3.18 3.63
N GLU A 20 11.36 2.58 4.70
CA GLU A 20 10.73 1.27 4.63
C GLU A 20 9.66 1.31 3.54
N THR A 21 9.87 0.57 2.45
CA THR A 21 8.87 0.41 1.40
C THR A 21 7.65 -0.22 2.04
N THR A 22 6.66 0.60 2.36
CA THR A 22 5.38 0.12 2.89
C THR A 22 4.78 -0.80 1.83
N PRO A 23 4.51 -2.09 2.13
CA PRO A 23 4.19 -3.08 1.12
C PRO A 23 2.88 -2.88 0.35
N GLY A 24 2.19 -1.74 0.47
CA GLY A 24 0.98 -1.40 -0.26
C GLY A 24 0.65 0.09 -0.21
N THR A 25 -0.37 0.47 -0.98
CA THR A 25 -0.88 1.84 -1.00
C THR A 25 -1.53 2.20 0.33
N GLN A 26 -1.10 3.33 0.89
CA GLN A 26 -1.60 3.81 2.18
C GLN A 26 -2.91 4.58 2.01
N VAL A 27 -3.96 4.12 2.67
CA VAL A 27 -5.30 4.72 2.64
C VAL A 27 -5.88 4.65 4.06
N ALA A 28 -6.64 5.66 4.48
CA ALA A 28 -7.37 5.60 5.75
C ALA A 28 -8.32 4.38 5.80
N ALA A 29 -8.30 3.64 6.90
CA ALA A 29 -9.05 2.40 7.05
C ALA A 29 -10.56 2.63 6.90
N GLU A 30 -11.06 3.72 7.47
CA GLU A 30 -12.46 4.11 7.47
C GLU A 30 -12.95 4.40 6.05
N ARG A 31 -12.09 4.99 5.22
CA ARG A 31 -12.40 5.29 3.82
C ARG A 31 -12.54 4.01 2.99
N LEU A 32 -11.67 3.03 3.21
CA LEU A 32 -11.76 1.72 2.54
C LEU A 32 -13.02 0.97 2.98
N ALA A 33 -13.27 0.92 4.29
CA ALA A 33 -14.44 0.23 4.84
C ALA A 33 -15.77 0.84 4.36
N ALA A 34 -15.83 2.17 4.20
CA ALA A 34 -17.04 2.87 3.74
C ALA A 34 -17.29 2.74 2.23
N ALA A 35 -16.24 2.66 1.42
CA ALA A 35 -16.36 2.70 -0.04
C ALA A 35 -16.41 1.32 -0.71
N VAL A 36 -15.85 0.29 -0.07
CA VAL A 36 -15.71 -1.05 -0.66
C VAL A 36 -16.82 -1.97 -0.19
N VAL A 37 -17.79 -2.23 -1.06
CA VAL A 37 -18.95 -3.08 -0.79
C VAL A 37 -18.89 -4.33 -1.69
N PRO A 38 -18.72 -5.54 -1.12
CA PRO A 38 -18.76 -6.79 -1.88
C PRO A 38 -20.03 -6.93 -2.73
N GLY A 39 -19.88 -7.45 -3.95
CA GLY A 39 -20.93 -7.60 -4.95
C GLY A 39 -21.29 -6.32 -5.72
N ARG A 40 -20.88 -5.15 -5.21
CA ARG A 40 -21.16 -3.84 -5.84
C ARG A 40 -19.91 -3.22 -6.42
N THR A 41 -18.88 -3.05 -5.61
CA THR A 41 -17.64 -2.38 -6.01
C THR A 41 -16.89 -3.20 -7.06
N THR A 42 -16.31 -2.51 -8.03
CA THR A 42 -15.54 -3.08 -9.13
C THR A 42 -14.06 -2.71 -9.03
N LYS A 43 -13.22 -3.48 -9.71
CA LYS A 43 -11.78 -3.22 -9.88
C LYS A 43 -11.52 -1.82 -10.45
N ALA A 44 -12.33 -1.39 -11.43
CA ALA A 44 -12.18 -0.07 -12.04
C ALA A 44 -12.44 1.06 -11.02
N GLU A 45 -13.49 0.92 -10.20
CA GLU A 45 -13.81 1.87 -9.13
C GLU A 45 -12.71 1.90 -8.05
N LEU A 46 -12.16 0.74 -7.68
CA LEU A 46 -11.03 0.66 -6.75
C LEU A 46 -9.81 1.43 -7.29
N LEU A 47 -9.47 1.21 -8.55
CA LEU A 47 -8.36 1.91 -9.20
C LEU A 47 -8.60 3.41 -9.28
N ALA A 48 -9.82 3.83 -9.60
CA ALA A 48 -10.18 5.24 -9.67
C ALA A 48 -10.16 5.92 -8.30
N ALA A 49 -10.64 5.24 -7.25
CA ALA A 49 -10.78 5.81 -5.91
C ALA A 49 -9.51 5.75 -5.06
N PHE A 50 -8.70 4.69 -5.23
CA PHE A 50 -7.58 4.36 -4.35
C PHE A 50 -6.26 4.14 -5.07
N GLY A 51 -6.28 4.11 -6.41
CA GLY A 51 -5.10 3.83 -7.20
C GLY A 51 -4.67 2.36 -7.20
N LYS A 52 -3.60 2.10 -7.94
CA LYS A 52 -2.94 0.78 -7.97
C LYS A 52 -2.38 0.47 -6.59
N THR A 53 -2.32 -0.82 -6.27
CA THR A 53 -1.73 -1.30 -5.03
C THR A 53 -1.00 -2.62 -5.25
N LYS A 54 -0.44 -3.21 -4.20
CA LYS A 54 0.11 -4.56 -4.26
C LYS A 54 -0.99 -5.57 -4.56
N THR A 55 -0.80 -6.30 -5.64
CA THR A 55 -1.75 -7.30 -6.14
C THR A 55 -1.07 -8.65 -6.29
N VAL A 56 -1.77 -9.71 -5.89
CA VAL A 56 -1.45 -11.10 -6.23
C VAL A 56 -2.55 -11.60 -7.17
N VAL A 57 -2.16 -12.13 -8.33
CA VAL A 57 -3.08 -12.72 -9.30
C VAL A 57 -2.97 -14.24 -9.18
N PHE A 58 -4.10 -14.93 -9.09
CA PHE A 58 -4.17 -16.38 -9.05
C PHE A 58 -4.46 -16.94 -10.44
N ASP A 59 -4.04 -18.18 -10.72
CA ASP A 59 -4.29 -18.85 -12.01
C ASP A 59 -5.79 -19.02 -12.31
N SER A 60 -6.64 -18.99 -11.28
CA SER A 60 -8.10 -18.98 -11.41
C SER A 60 -8.69 -17.66 -11.94
N GLY A 61 -7.84 -16.63 -12.14
CA GLY A 61 -8.24 -15.28 -12.55
C GLY A 61 -8.70 -14.39 -11.40
N TYR A 62 -8.74 -14.91 -10.16
CA TYR A 62 -8.98 -14.08 -8.99
C TYR A 62 -7.76 -13.19 -8.69
N GLU A 63 -8.00 -12.06 -8.04
CA GLU A 63 -6.93 -11.16 -7.61
C GLU A 63 -7.10 -10.79 -6.14
N ALA A 64 -6.03 -10.88 -5.35
CA ALA A 64 -5.97 -10.35 -3.98
C ALA A 64 -5.22 -9.01 -3.98
N TRP A 65 -5.88 -7.95 -3.53
CA TRP A 65 -5.39 -6.58 -3.51
C TRP A 65 -5.19 -6.14 -2.07
N LEU A 66 -4.00 -5.64 -1.75
CA LEU A 66 -3.65 -5.21 -0.40
C LEU A 66 -3.60 -3.70 -0.32
N TYR A 67 -4.43 -3.09 0.51
CA TYR A 67 -4.25 -1.70 0.96
C TYR A 67 -3.80 -1.69 2.41
N GLN A 68 -3.09 -0.64 2.81
CA GLN A 68 -2.60 -0.50 4.17
C GLN A 68 -3.13 0.78 4.80
N ALA A 69 -3.46 0.74 6.08
CA ALA A 69 -3.88 1.92 6.83
C ALA A 69 -2.95 2.12 8.05
N PRO A 70 -2.41 3.32 8.28
CA PRO A 70 -1.58 3.60 9.44
C PRO A 70 -2.31 3.26 10.74
N ALA A 71 -1.64 2.52 11.64
CA ALA A 71 -2.19 2.12 12.95
C ALA A 71 -1.37 2.66 14.12
N GLY A 72 -0.54 3.68 13.86
CA GLY A 72 0.33 4.33 14.85
C GLY A 72 1.61 3.55 15.17
N GLY A 73 2.64 4.29 15.57
CA GLY A 73 3.95 3.72 15.94
C GLY A 73 4.66 3.01 14.79
N GLY A 74 4.54 3.51 13.56
CA GLY A 74 5.13 2.89 12.36
C GLY A 74 4.45 1.60 11.88
N ARG A 75 3.34 1.18 12.53
CA ARG A 75 2.60 -0.03 12.18
C ARG A 75 1.47 0.26 11.21
N PHE A 76 1.07 -0.79 10.48
CA PHE A 76 -0.01 -0.71 9.50
C PHE A 76 -1.00 -1.84 9.72
N SER A 77 -2.29 -1.52 9.67
CA SER A 77 -3.34 -2.52 9.45
C SER A 77 -3.46 -2.80 7.96
N GLU A 78 -3.88 -4.02 7.62
CA GLU A 78 -4.03 -4.45 6.22
C GLU A 78 -5.49 -4.60 5.86
N PHE A 79 -5.85 -4.14 4.67
CA PHE A 79 -7.17 -4.31 4.09
C PHE A 79 -7.03 -5.09 2.79
N VAL A 80 -7.38 -6.37 2.83
CA VAL A 80 -7.27 -7.28 1.70
C VAL A 80 -8.61 -7.38 1.00
N ILE A 81 -8.62 -7.14 -0.31
CA ILE A 81 -9.80 -7.20 -1.17
C ILE A 81 -9.60 -8.35 -2.15
N LEU A 82 -10.59 -9.24 -2.23
CA LEU A 82 -10.63 -10.30 -3.24
C LEU A 82 -11.54 -9.85 -4.39
N VAL A 83 -10.97 -9.84 -5.59
CA VAL A 83 -11.65 -9.51 -6.84
C VAL A 83 -11.79 -10.78 -7.66
N ASP A 84 -12.95 -11.01 -8.23
CA ASP A 84 -13.22 -12.14 -9.13
C ASP A 84 -12.69 -11.89 -10.56
N PRO A 85 -12.66 -12.90 -11.43
CA PRO A 85 -12.21 -12.75 -12.82
C PRO A 85 -13.07 -11.76 -13.64
N ALA A 86 -14.30 -11.48 -13.22
CA ALA A 86 -15.17 -10.47 -13.85
C ALA A 86 -14.86 -9.04 -13.36
N GLY A 87 -13.91 -8.88 -12.44
CA GLY A 87 -13.50 -7.58 -11.90
C GLY A 87 -14.41 -7.05 -10.80
N ARG A 88 -15.20 -7.89 -10.12
CA ARG A 88 -16.05 -7.49 -8.99
C ARG A 88 -15.42 -7.87 -7.67
N VAL A 89 -15.57 -7.00 -6.67
CA VAL A 89 -15.18 -7.31 -5.31
C VAL A 89 -16.12 -8.37 -4.76
N VAL A 90 -15.58 -9.51 -4.32
CA VAL A 90 -16.38 -10.61 -3.76
C VAL A 90 -16.18 -10.79 -2.26
N ARG A 91 -15.05 -10.33 -1.72
CA ARG A 91 -14.76 -10.41 -0.29
C ARG A 91 -13.78 -9.33 0.14
N THR A 92 -13.92 -8.86 1.38
CA THR A 92 -12.95 -7.98 2.05
C THR A 92 -12.53 -8.61 3.37
N ARG A 93 -11.31 -8.30 3.81
CA ARG A 93 -10.79 -8.69 5.12
C ARG A 93 -9.88 -7.61 5.66
N GLN A 94 -10.17 -7.13 6.87
CA GLN A 94 -9.26 -6.28 7.62
C GLN A 94 -8.43 -7.15 8.57
N ARG A 95 -7.11 -6.98 8.57
CA ARG A 95 -6.18 -7.59 9.53
C ARG A 95 -5.63 -6.49 10.43
N ALA A 96 -5.70 -6.73 11.74
CA ALA A 96 -5.05 -5.88 12.73
C ALA A 96 -3.54 -5.79 12.45
N PRO A 97 -2.88 -4.67 12.79
CA PRO A 97 -1.43 -4.56 12.66
C PRO A 97 -0.75 -5.71 13.42
N SER A 98 0.16 -6.43 12.77
CA SER A 98 0.96 -7.45 13.42
C SER A 98 1.87 -6.79 14.47
N THR A 99 1.95 -7.39 15.66
CA THR A 99 2.98 -7.05 16.64
C THR A 99 4.34 -7.40 16.02
N PRO A 100 5.34 -6.51 16.10
CA PRO A 100 6.70 -6.81 15.66
C PRO A 100 7.30 -7.99 16.42
#